data_AF-A0A924D0M4-F1
#
_entry.id   AF-A0A924D0M4-F1
#
_cell.length_a   1.000
_cell.length_b   1.000
_cell.length_c   1.000
_cell.angle_alpha   90.00
_cell.angle_beta   90.00
_cell.angle_gamma   90.00
#
_symmetry.space_group_name_H-M   'P 1'
#
loop_
_entity.id
_entity.type
_entity.pdbx_description
1 polymer ?
#
loop_
_entity_poly.entity_id
_entity_poly.type
_entity_poly.pdbx_seq_one_letter_code
_entity_poly.pdbx_strand_id
1 'polypeptide(L)'
;MTPTLFEIALFMVLAATAPPVSICAALAEAGRVGAAGRDRVAPAVPNADRTLRCPDDFRIDNLARPPRCVAPGIKAVDGNPRAACLAGLPLGPMAPLPVRNRPTRSCDTGKFTTIIRLSGTNIGLADAALAIVPDTGITATTLFASADDVPEGEDPVVQGCFGYDCRLVKLVITPRAAPIVRVQIALPGRDPVEQLLKLPEYCPH
;
A
#
# COMPACT_ATOMS: atom_id res chain seq x y z
N MET A 1 8.77 -10.47 -66.68
CA MET A 1 9.51 -9.61 -65.73
C MET A 1 8.51 -9.06 -64.75
N THR A 2 8.44 -9.63 -63.56
CA THR A 2 7.44 -9.40 -62.52
C THR A 2 8.18 -9.26 -61.19
N PRO A 3 8.21 -8.10 -60.54
CA PRO A 3 8.71 -7.98 -59.16
C PRO A 3 7.58 -8.34 -58.19
N THR A 4 7.70 -9.49 -57.50
CA THR A 4 8.18 -9.67 -56.11
C THR A 4 7.21 -9.17 -55.04
N LEU A 5 6.68 -10.16 -54.30
CA LEU A 5 5.91 -10.04 -53.07
C LEU A 5 6.59 -9.07 -52.08
N PHE A 6 5.82 -8.10 -51.59
CA PHE A 6 6.21 -7.27 -50.45
C PHE A 6 5.78 -7.98 -49.17
N GLU A 7 6.76 -8.34 -48.33
CA GLU A 7 6.56 -8.91 -46.99
C GLU A 7 5.72 -7.96 -46.12
N ILE A 8 4.60 -8.46 -45.62
CA ILE A 8 3.86 -7.84 -44.52
C ILE A 8 4.58 -8.25 -43.23
N ALA A 9 5.51 -7.41 -42.77
CA ALA A 9 6.08 -7.54 -41.44
C ALA A 9 5.01 -7.20 -40.40
N LEU A 10 4.48 -8.25 -39.76
CA LEU A 10 3.62 -8.18 -38.59
C LEU A 10 4.42 -7.58 -37.44
N PHE A 11 4.24 -6.28 -37.17
CA PHE A 11 4.70 -5.65 -35.94
C PHE A 11 3.87 -6.19 -34.77
N MET A 12 4.35 -7.25 -34.12
CA MET A 12 3.89 -7.60 -32.78
C MET A 12 4.30 -6.49 -31.82
N VAL A 13 3.36 -5.65 -31.45
CA VAL A 13 3.50 -4.79 -30.27
C VAL A 13 3.41 -5.71 -29.06
N LEU A 14 4.55 -6.01 -28.42
CA LEU A 14 4.55 -6.51 -27.05
C LEU A 14 3.82 -5.46 -26.20
N ALA A 15 2.61 -5.80 -25.76
CA ALA A 15 1.95 -5.06 -24.70
C ALA A 15 2.78 -5.29 -23.43
N ALA A 16 3.71 -4.38 -23.15
CA ALA A 16 4.35 -4.30 -21.85
C ALA A 16 3.25 -4.09 -20.81
N THR A 17 3.07 -5.10 -19.95
CA THR A 17 2.16 -5.06 -18.81
C THR A 17 2.45 -3.80 -17.99
N ALA A 18 1.48 -2.90 -17.90
CA ALA A 18 1.61 -1.75 -17.02
C ALA A 18 1.60 -2.27 -15.58
N PRO A 19 2.62 -1.95 -14.75
CA PRO A 19 2.52 -2.18 -13.31
C PRO A 19 1.28 -1.42 -12.77
N PRO A 20 0.65 -1.89 -11.68
CA PRO A 20 -0.49 -1.19 -11.09
C PRO A 20 -0.17 0.29 -10.89
N VAL A 21 -1.09 1.16 -11.34
CA VAL A 21 -0.91 2.61 -11.26
C VAL A 21 -0.84 3.01 -9.79
N SER A 22 0.36 3.35 -9.33
CA SER A 22 0.57 3.95 -8.02
C SER A 22 -0.07 5.34 -8.00
N ILE A 23 -0.95 5.59 -7.02
CA ILE A 23 -1.66 6.87 -6.87
C ILE A 23 -0.67 8.02 -6.70
N CYS A 24 0.43 7.78 -5.98
CA CYS A 24 1.40 8.82 -5.66
C CYS A 24 2.60 8.85 -6.62
N ALA A 25 2.87 7.79 -7.40
CA ALA A 25 4.01 7.74 -8.32
C ALA A 25 3.93 8.78 -9.43
N ALA A 26 2.71 9.16 -9.84
CA ALA A 26 2.50 10.22 -10.82
C ALA A 26 2.96 11.60 -10.33
N LEU A 27 3.15 11.78 -9.02
CA LEU A 27 3.64 13.03 -8.44
C LEU A 27 5.16 13.12 -8.54
N ALA A 28 5.64 14.35 -8.76
CA ALA A 28 7.06 14.67 -8.75
C ALA A 28 7.65 14.53 -7.34
N GLU A 29 8.96 14.24 -7.27
CA GLU A 29 9.71 14.18 -6.01
C GLU A 29 10.21 15.55 -5.54
N ALA A 30 10.14 16.57 -6.41
CA ALA A 30 10.45 17.95 -6.09
C ALA A 30 9.26 18.84 -6.49
N GLY A 31 8.79 19.64 -5.55
CA GLY A 31 7.69 20.58 -5.78
C GLY A 31 7.18 21.19 -4.48
N ARG A 32 6.09 21.96 -4.58
CA ARG A 32 5.49 22.58 -3.41
C ARG A 32 4.51 21.64 -2.72
N VAL A 33 4.62 21.52 -1.40
CA VAL A 33 3.72 20.74 -0.54
C VAL A 33 3.06 21.64 0.51
N GLY A 34 1.84 21.27 0.93
CA GLY A 34 1.16 21.94 2.03
C GLY A 34 1.84 21.63 3.37
N ALA A 35 2.11 22.65 4.17
CA ALA A 35 2.63 22.54 5.52
C ALA A 35 1.85 23.45 6.47
N ALA A 36 1.92 23.16 7.77
CA ALA A 36 1.35 24.02 8.80
C ALA A 36 1.90 25.46 8.65
N GLY A 37 0.99 26.40 8.47
CA GLY A 37 1.26 27.83 8.38
C GLY A 37 0.92 28.54 9.68
N ARG A 38 1.08 29.86 9.69
CA ARG A 38 0.55 30.69 10.79
C ARG A 38 -0.96 30.64 10.77
N ASP A 39 -1.57 30.47 11.94
CA ASP A 39 -3.03 30.50 12.09
C ASP A 39 -3.61 31.76 11.45
N ARG A 40 -4.70 31.57 10.71
CA ARG A 40 -5.51 32.66 10.20
C ARG A 40 -6.36 33.17 11.35
N VAL A 41 -6.39 34.49 11.51
CA VAL A 41 -7.16 35.15 12.57
C VAL A 41 -8.16 36.09 11.93
N ALA A 42 -9.41 36.00 12.37
CA ALA A 42 -10.49 36.90 12.01
C ALA A 42 -11.17 37.44 13.28
N PRO A 43 -11.78 38.64 13.24
CA PRO A 43 -12.58 39.13 14.35
C PRO A 43 -13.81 38.22 14.53
N ALA A 44 -14.16 37.94 15.79
CA ALA A 44 -15.44 37.32 16.11
C ALA A 44 -16.55 38.37 16.05
N VAL A 45 -17.63 38.09 15.31
CA VAL A 45 -18.71 39.04 15.08
C VAL A 45 -19.90 38.69 15.98
N PRO A 46 -20.47 39.64 16.75
CA PRO A 46 -21.67 39.38 17.53
C PRO A 46 -22.89 39.13 16.64
N ASN A 47 -23.68 38.12 16.99
CA ASN A 47 -25.01 37.87 16.44
C ASN A 47 -26.10 38.62 17.22
N ALA A 48 -27.32 38.66 16.68
CA ALA A 48 -28.49 39.27 17.31
C ALA A 48 -28.86 38.64 18.67
N ASP A 49 -28.51 37.37 18.90
CA ASP A 49 -28.73 36.63 20.14
C ASP A 49 -27.57 36.81 21.17
N ARG A 50 -26.64 37.74 20.91
CA ARG A 50 -25.42 37.99 21.72
C ARG A 50 -24.42 36.84 21.74
N THR A 51 -24.57 35.84 20.87
CA THR A 51 -23.50 34.86 20.62
C THR A 51 -22.44 35.44 19.69
N LEU A 52 -21.24 34.87 19.71
CA LEU A 52 -20.20 35.22 18.75
C LEU A 52 -20.28 34.26 17.56
N ARG A 53 -20.09 34.78 16.36
CA ARG A 53 -20.03 34.02 15.10
C ARG A 53 -18.67 34.18 14.46
N CYS A 54 -18.18 33.08 13.91
CA CYS A 54 -17.00 33.06 13.05
C CYS A 54 -17.38 32.82 11.58
N PRO A 55 -16.52 33.25 10.64
CA PRO A 55 -16.59 32.80 9.25
C PRO A 55 -16.50 31.27 9.16
N ASP A 56 -16.94 30.73 8.03
CA ASP A 56 -16.82 29.31 7.74
C ASP A 56 -15.34 28.86 7.81
N ASP A 57 -15.09 27.66 8.32
CA ASP A 57 -13.77 27.08 8.62
C ASP A 57 -12.97 27.73 9.78
N PHE A 58 -13.52 28.72 10.48
CA PHE A 58 -12.92 29.31 11.69
C PHE A 58 -13.64 28.85 12.96
N ARG A 59 -12.87 28.56 14.01
CA ARG A 59 -13.38 28.28 15.36
C ARG A 59 -13.18 29.47 16.28
N ILE A 60 -14.07 29.63 17.27
CA ILE A 60 -13.89 30.64 18.32
C ILE A 60 -12.77 30.22 19.26
N ASP A 61 -11.80 31.11 19.44
CA ASP A 61 -10.79 31.09 20.50
C ASP A 61 -11.27 31.96 21.67
N ASN A 62 -11.93 31.32 22.64
CA ASN A 62 -12.42 31.96 23.86
C ASN A 62 -11.30 32.29 24.87
N LEU A 63 -10.08 31.80 24.64
CA LEU A 63 -8.94 32.08 25.53
C LEU A 63 -8.29 33.43 25.19
N ALA A 64 -8.45 33.90 23.95
CA ALA A 64 -8.04 35.24 23.55
C ALA A 64 -8.93 36.32 24.20
N ARG A 65 -8.33 37.45 24.58
CA ARG A 65 -9.02 38.64 25.09
C ARG A 65 -8.66 39.86 24.22
N PRO A 66 -9.57 40.34 23.35
CA PRO A 66 -10.94 39.85 23.13
C PRO A 66 -11.00 38.50 22.38
N PRO A 67 -12.12 37.75 22.48
CA PRO A 67 -12.32 36.52 21.72
C PRO A 67 -12.17 36.75 20.23
N ARG A 68 -11.57 35.78 19.53
CA ARG A 68 -11.28 35.88 18.10
C ARG A 68 -11.56 34.57 17.40
N CYS A 69 -11.70 34.62 16.08
CA CYS A 69 -11.86 33.45 15.24
C CYS A 69 -10.48 33.00 14.76
N VAL A 70 -10.15 31.72 14.96
CA VAL A 70 -8.90 31.12 14.50
C VAL A 70 -9.17 29.95 13.56
N ALA A 71 -8.38 29.83 12.51
CA ALA A 71 -8.37 28.66 11.63
C ALA A 71 -6.92 28.24 11.41
N PRO A 72 -6.61 26.92 11.34
CA PRO A 72 -5.28 26.46 10.97
C PRO A 72 -4.82 27.11 9.67
N GLY A 73 -3.59 27.64 9.67
CA GLY A 73 -2.96 28.14 8.47
C GLY A 73 -2.36 26.99 7.66
N ILE A 74 -2.41 27.08 6.33
CA ILE A 74 -1.65 26.22 5.43
C ILE A 74 -0.74 27.13 4.60
N LYS A 75 0.53 26.76 4.48
CA LYS A 75 1.48 27.40 3.57
C LYS A 75 2.03 26.37 2.59
N ALA A 76 2.41 26.83 1.41
CA ALA A 76 3.16 26.02 0.45
C ALA A 76 4.66 26.15 0.78
N VAL A 77 5.36 25.03 0.91
CA VAL A 77 6.82 24.96 1.08
C VAL A 77 7.41 24.01 0.05
N ASP A 78 8.68 24.19 -0.30
CA ASP A 78 9.37 23.22 -1.14
C ASP A 78 9.54 21.89 -0.39
N GLY A 79 9.31 20.79 -1.08
CA GLY A 79 9.35 19.44 -0.52
C GLY A 79 9.11 18.36 -1.57
N ASN A 80 8.69 17.19 -1.11
CA ASN A 80 8.44 16.02 -1.95
C ASN A 80 6.93 15.69 -1.99
N PRO A 81 6.20 16.13 -3.04
CA PRO A 81 4.78 15.84 -3.21
C PRO A 81 4.42 14.36 -3.20
N ARG A 82 5.25 13.50 -3.82
CA ARG A 82 5.07 12.05 -3.79
C ARG A 82 5.12 11.50 -2.37
N ALA A 83 6.13 11.87 -1.58
CA ALA A 83 6.25 11.45 -0.19
C ALA A 83 5.10 12.00 0.68
N ALA A 84 4.68 13.24 0.46
CA ALA A 84 3.54 13.84 1.17
C ALA A 84 2.22 13.11 0.86
N CYS A 85 2.00 12.71 -0.40
CA CYS A 85 0.88 11.89 -0.82
C CYS A 85 0.88 10.53 -0.09
N LEU A 86 2.01 9.81 -0.11
CA LEU A 86 2.16 8.51 0.54
C LEU A 86 1.95 8.61 2.06
N ALA A 87 2.48 9.66 2.70
CA ALA A 87 2.26 9.93 4.11
C ALA A 87 0.79 10.21 4.44
N GLY A 88 0.00 10.74 3.48
CA GLY A 88 -1.44 10.97 3.65
C GLY A 88 -2.30 9.71 3.55
N LEU A 89 -1.81 8.65 2.89
CA LEU A 89 -2.59 7.42 2.68
C LEU A 89 -2.72 6.61 3.98
N PRO A 90 -3.95 6.34 4.47
CA PRO A 90 -4.13 5.57 5.70
C PRO A 90 -3.75 4.11 5.48
N LEU A 91 -2.83 3.55 6.28
CA LEU A 91 -2.56 2.11 6.27
C LEU A 91 -3.30 1.46 7.44
N GLY A 92 -4.28 0.62 7.13
CA GLY A 92 -5.15 -0.01 8.14
C GLY A 92 -4.54 -1.29 8.73
N PRO A 93 -5.11 -1.80 9.84
CA PRO A 93 -4.67 -3.06 10.42
C PRO A 93 -4.82 -4.21 9.40
N MET A 94 -3.85 -5.13 9.42
CA MET A 94 -3.89 -6.32 8.58
C MET A 94 -4.73 -7.42 9.25
N ALA A 95 -5.60 -8.05 8.48
CA ALA A 95 -6.40 -9.18 8.93
C ALA A 95 -5.51 -10.37 9.36
N PRO A 96 -5.97 -11.21 10.31
CA PRO A 96 -5.20 -12.37 10.76
C PRO A 96 -4.83 -13.30 9.61
N LEU A 97 -3.58 -13.78 9.62
CA LEU A 97 -3.09 -14.70 8.61
C LEU A 97 -3.42 -16.14 8.97
N PRO A 98 -3.80 -16.97 7.97
CA PRO A 98 -4.03 -18.38 8.21
C PRO A 98 -2.71 -19.10 8.50
N VAL A 99 -2.77 -20.14 9.34
CA VAL A 99 -1.62 -21.02 9.61
C VAL A 99 -1.15 -21.66 8.30
N ARG A 100 0.17 -21.75 8.14
CA ARG A 100 0.82 -22.42 7.00
C ARG A 100 1.85 -23.41 7.52
N ASN A 101 2.22 -24.38 6.71
CA ASN A 101 3.17 -25.39 7.12
C ASN A 101 4.57 -25.01 6.65
N ARG A 102 5.58 -25.38 7.44
CA ARG A 102 6.97 -25.47 6.97
C ARG A 102 7.41 -26.94 6.96
N PRO A 103 8.19 -27.37 5.95
CA PRO A 103 8.72 -28.73 5.94
C PRO A 103 9.77 -28.90 7.05
N THR A 104 9.90 -30.11 7.61
CA THR A 104 11.07 -30.47 8.41
C THR A 104 12.29 -30.70 7.49
N ARG A 105 13.48 -30.83 8.08
CA ARG A 105 14.71 -31.14 7.33
C ARG A 105 14.69 -32.53 6.68
N SER A 106 13.81 -33.42 7.13
CA SER A 106 13.71 -34.79 6.62
C SER A 106 12.61 -34.98 5.58
N CYS A 107 11.83 -33.95 5.23
CA CYS A 107 10.83 -34.09 4.17
C CYS A 107 11.52 -34.15 2.80
N ASP A 108 11.11 -35.10 1.95
CA ASP A 108 11.64 -35.26 0.58
C ASP A 108 11.41 -34.04 -0.31
N THR A 109 10.32 -33.30 -0.08
CA THR A 109 9.94 -32.13 -0.88
C THR A 109 10.89 -30.94 -0.70
N GLY A 110 11.56 -30.82 0.45
CA GLY A 110 12.55 -29.77 0.75
C GLY A 110 12.04 -28.31 0.78
N LYS A 111 10.81 -28.04 0.32
CA LYS A 111 10.11 -26.75 0.37
C LYS A 111 8.60 -26.93 0.19
N PHE A 112 7.81 -26.00 0.74
CA PHE A 112 6.39 -25.85 0.44
C PHE A 112 6.13 -24.52 -0.26
N THR A 113 5.22 -24.52 -1.23
CA THR A 113 4.74 -23.31 -1.89
C THR A 113 3.28 -23.08 -1.48
N THR A 114 2.96 -21.88 -1.03
CA THR A 114 1.60 -21.53 -0.62
C THR A 114 1.28 -20.10 -0.99
N ILE A 115 0.00 -19.77 -1.07
CA ILE A 115 -0.47 -18.41 -1.33
C ILE A 115 -1.22 -17.94 -0.10
N ILE A 116 -0.92 -16.71 0.31
CA ILE A 116 -1.64 -16.02 1.37
C ILE A 116 -2.29 -14.76 0.82
N ARG A 117 -3.44 -14.44 1.37
CA ARG A 117 -4.18 -13.22 1.10
C ARG A 117 -3.91 -12.24 2.25
N LEU A 118 -3.31 -11.10 1.93
CA LEU A 118 -3.17 -9.99 2.87
C LEU A 118 -4.36 -9.05 2.65
N SER A 119 -5.16 -8.85 3.69
CA SER A 119 -6.36 -8.00 3.62
C SER A 119 -6.31 -6.90 4.67
N GLY A 120 -6.70 -5.69 4.29
CA GLY A 120 -6.73 -4.51 5.16
C GLY A 120 -6.61 -3.23 4.35
N THR A 121 -7.01 -2.10 4.93
CA THR A 121 -7.04 -0.82 4.20
C THR A 121 -5.69 -0.47 3.61
N ASN A 122 -5.65 -0.24 2.29
CA ASN A 122 -4.45 0.17 1.55
C ASN A 122 -3.29 -0.84 1.52
N ILE A 123 -3.50 -2.10 1.91
CA ILE A 123 -2.49 -3.18 1.84
C ILE A 123 -2.16 -3.60 0.40
N GLY A 124 -3.12 -3.46 -0.52
CA GLY A 124 -2.97 -3.77 -1.94
C GLY A 124 -2.32 -2.67 -2.76
N LEU A 125 -1.97 -1.53 -2.15
CA LEU A 125 -1.26 -0.45 -2.84
C LEU A 125 0.06 -0.94 -3.40
N ALA A 126 0.32 -0.60 -4.66
CA ALA A 126 1.60 -0.85 -5.32
C ALA A 126 2.78 -0.23 -4.56
N ASP A 127 2.56 0.94 -3.94
CA ASP A 127 3.55 1.67 -3.14
C ASP A 127 3.86 1.05 -1.79
N ALA A 128 3.02 0.13 -1.31
CA ALA A 128 3.24 -0.51 -0.04
C ALA A 128 4.34 -1.57 -0.18
N ALA A 129 5.40 -1.47 0.61
CA ALA A 129 6.50 -2.43 0.63
C ALA A 129 6.12 -3.64 1.49
N LEU A 130 6.37 -4.85 0.97
CA LEU A 130 6.20 -6.11 1.68
C LEU A 130 7.54 -6.58 2.25
N ALA A 131 7.55 -7.00 3.51
CA ALA A 131 8.70 -7.64 4.14
C ALA A 131 8.27 -8.86 4.99
N ILE A 132 9.16 -9.84 5.10
CA ILE A 132 9.03 -10.98 6.01
C ILE A 132 10.20 -10.93 6.99
N VAL A 133 9.91 -11.04 8.29
CA VAL A 133 10.94 -10.91 9.34
C VAL A 133 10.80 -12.03 10.39
N PRO A 134 11.82 -12.91 10.57
CA PRO A 134 13.00 -13.05 9.71
C PRO A 134 12.63 -13.62 8.33
N ASP A 135 13.39 -13.26 7.31
CA ASP A 135 13.25 -13.75 5.92
C ASP A 135 13.95 -15.09 5.69
N THR A 136 14.83 -15.52 6.61
CA THR A 136 15.60 -16.76 6.49
C THR A 136 14.70 -17.94 6.14
N GLY A 137 14.94 -18.53 4.96
CA GLY A 137 14.22 -19.71 4.50
C GLY A 137 12.81 -19.45 3.97
N ILE A 138 12.43 -18.20 3.74
CA ILE A 138 11.17 -17.80 3.11
C ILE A 138 11.45 -16.85 1.95
N THR A 139 10.82 -17.11 0.80
CA THR A 139 10.76 -16.16 -0.31
C THR A 139 9.32 -15.72 -0.49
N ALA A 140 9.08 -14.40 -0.57
CA ALA A 140 7.77 -13.83 -0.76
C ALA A 140 7.70 -13.07 -2.09
N THR A 141 6.71 -13.41 -2.91
CA THR A 141 6.47 -12.79 -4.22
C THR A 141 5.05 -12.25 -4.25
N THR A 142 4.88 -10.95 -4.56
CA THR A 142 3.55 -10.39 -4.79
C THR A 142 3.01 -10.89 -6.13
N LEU A 143 1.77 -11.34 -6.14
CA LEU A 143 1.05 -11.71 -7.36
C LEU A 143 0.22 -10.52 -7.83
N PHE A 144 0.34 -10.19 -9.11
CA PHE A 144 -0.37 -9.08 -9.75
C PHE A 144 -1.30 -9.62 -10.82
N ALA A 145 -2.42 -8.92 -11.06
CA ALA A 145 -3.28 -9.22 -12.18
C ALA A 145 -2.48 -9.10 -13.48
N SER A 146 -2.36 -10.21 -14.21
CA SER A 146 -1.65 -10.32 -15.48
C SER A 146 -2.67 -10.69 -16.56
N ALA A 147 -2.46 -10.21 -17.77
CA ALA A 147 -3.44 -10.35 -18.85
C ALA A 147 -3.58 -11.79 -19.36
N ASP A 148 -2.51 -12.60 -19.33
CA ASP A 148 -2.52 -13.96 -19.88
C ASP A 148 -1.64 -14.94 -19.06
N ASP A 149 -2.00 -16.23 -19.08
CA ASP A 149 -1.26 -17.40 -18.57
C ASP A 149 -0.89 -17.47 -17.06
N VAL A 150 -1.70 -16.89 -16.15
CA VAL A 150 -1.55 -17.12 -14.71
C VAL A 150 -2.45 -18.27 -14.24
N PRO A 151 -1.95 -19.25 -13.47
CA PRO A 151 -2.81 -20.27 -12.85
C PRO A 151 -3.93 -19.64 -12.02
N GLU A 152 -5.14 -20.19 -12.07
CA GLU A 152 -6.32 -19.64 -11.37
C GLU A 152 -6.09 -19.40 -9.86
N GLY A 153 -5.26 -20.22 -9.22
CA GLY A 153 -4.88 -20.07 -7.81
C GLY A 153 -3.92 -18.91 -7.54
N GLU A 154 -3.18 -18.46 -8.55
CA GLU A 154 -2.21 -17.36 -8.50
C GLU A 154 -2.77 -16.04 -9.03
N ASP A 155 -3.87 -16.07 -9.78
CA ASP A 155 -4.48 -14.87 -10.33
C ASP A 155 -5.28 -14.09 -9.26
N PRO A 156 -4.85 -12.87 -8.86
CA PRO A 156 -5.61 -12.05 -7.93
C PRO A 156 -7.02 -11.75 -8.41
N VAL A 157 -7.24 -11.77 -9.73
CA VAL A 157 -8.53 -11.50 -10.34
C VAL A 157 -9.54 -12.58 -9.98
N VAL A 158 -9.18 -13.82 -10.28
CA VAL A 158 -9.99 -15.00 -10.02
C VAL A 158 -10.20 -15.20 -8.51
N GLN A 159 -9.20 -14.86 -7.69
CA GLN A 159 -9.27 -14.97 -6.23
C GLN A 159 -10.04 -13.82 -5.55
N GLY A 160 -10.59 -12.86 -6.31
CA GLY A 160 -11.32 -11.72 -5.77
C GLY A 160 -10.47 -10.85 -4.84
N CYS A 161 -9.18 -10.70 -5.18
CA CYS A 161 -8.19 -9.94 -4.42
C CYS A 161 -7.68 -8.77 -5.25
N PHE A 162 -8.38 -7.64 -5.17
CA PHE A 162 -8.12 -6.48 -6.01
C PHE A 162 -8.10 -5.19 -5.22
N GLY A 163 -7.48 -4.18 -5.84
CA GLY A 163 -7.53 -2.81 -5.39
C GLY A 163 -6.74 -2.58 -4.11
N TYR A 164 -7.10 -1.52 -3.41
CA TYR A 164 -6.33 -1.02 -2.27
C TYR A 164 -6.37 -1.93 -1.05
N ASP A 165 -7.36 -2.83 -0.93
CA ASP A 165 -7.60 -3.56 0.32
C ASP A 165 -7.04 -4.98 0.35
N CYS A 166 -6.50 -5.46 -0.77
CA CYS A 166 -6.08 -6.85 -0.89
C CYS A 166 -4.78 -7.02 -1.68
N ARG A 167 -3.89 -7.89 -1.18
CA ARG A 167 -2.68 -8.32 -1.88
C ARG A 167 -2.50 -9.83 -1.78
N LEU A 168 -2.31 -10.49 -2.91
CA LEU A 168 -1.89 -11.89 -2.92
C LEU A 168 -0.37 -11.99 -2.86
N VAL A 169 0.10 -12.91 -2.01
CA VAL A 169 1.53 -13.19 -1.84
C VAL A 169 1.76 -14.68 -1.92
N LYS A 170 2.60 -15.09 -2.88
CA LYS A 170 3.14 -16.44 -2.98
C LYS A 170 4.35 -16.55 -2.06
N LEU A 171 4.32 -17.54 -1.18
CA LEU A 171 5.39 -17.88 -0.26
C LEU A 171 6.02 -19.20 -0.68
N VAL A 172 7.34 -19.20 -0.78
CA VAL A 172 8.15 -20.42 -0.85
C VAL A 172 8.86 -20.59 0.49
N ILE A 173 8.54 -21.67 1.20
CA ILE A 173 8.94 -21.89 2.59
C ILE A 173 9.83 -23.13 2.65
N THR A 174 11.02 -22.98 3.22
CA THR A 174 12.02 -24.07 3.37
C THR A 174 12.11 -24.52 4.83
N PRO A 175 12.82 -25.62 5.15
CA PRO A 175 13.01 -26.09 6.52
C PRO A 175 13.79 -25.12 7.42
N ARG A 176 14.41 -24.09 6.84
CA ARG A 176 15.14 -23.06 7.59
C ARG A 176 14.23 -21.93 8.08
N ALA A 177 12.97 -21.89 7.66
CA ALA A 177 12.00 -20.91 8.12
C ALA A 177 11.78 -21.01 9.63
N ALA A 178 11.68 -19.85 10.30
CA ALA A 178 11.30 -19.79 11.71
C ALA A 178 9.85 -20.29 11.91
N PRO A 179 9.50 -20.85 13.08
CA PRO A 179 8.15 -21.34 13.36
C PRO A 179 7.10 -20.23 13.43
N ILE A 180 7.54 -18.98 13.60
CA ILE A 180 6.71 -17.78 13.55
C ILE A 180 7.51 -16.71 12.82
N VAL A 181 6.90 -16.06 11.83
CA VAL A 181 7.46 -14.90 11.13
C VAL A 181 6.48 -13.73 11.14
N ARG A 182 7.01 -12.51 11.06
CA ARG A 182 6.21 -11.29 10.88
C ARG A 182 6.09 -10.98 9.41
N VAL A 183 4.87 -10.85 8.93
CA VAL A 183 4.56 -10.29 7.61
C VAL A 183 4.26 -8.81 7.80
N GLN A 184 5.08 -7.96 7.20
CA GLN A 184 5.01 -6.51 7.36
C GLN A 184 4.64 -5.86 6.03
N ILE A 185 3.76 -4.86 6.12
CA ILE A 185 3.44 -3.96 5.02
C ILE A 185 3.74 -2.54 5.49
N ALA A 186 4.53 -1.79 4.71
CA ALA A 186 4.94 -0.44 5.05
C ALA A 186 4.67 0.55 3.91
N LEU A 187 4.20 1.74 4.24
CA LEU A 187 4.23 2.89 3.34
C LEU A 187 5.38 3.82 3.76
N PRO A 188 6.05 4.50 2.82
CA PRO A 188 7.10 5.46 3.15
C PRO A 188 6.61 6.52 4.15
N GLY A 189 7.37 6.72 5.22
CA GLY A 189 7.05 7.71 6.27
C GLY A 189 5.97 7.27 7.27
N ARG A 190 5.60 5.99 7.31
CA ARG A 190 4.66 5.43 8.28
C ARG A 190 5.21 4.18 8.97
N ASP A 191 4.69 3.90 10.16
CA ASP A 191 4.96 2.64 10.84
C ASP A 191 4.37 1.46 10.05
N PRO A 192 5.10 0.33 9.97
CA PRO A 192 4.60 -0.85 9.29
C PRO A 192 3.40 -1.45 10.04
N VAL A 193 2.43 -1.94 9.29
CA VAL A 193 1.41 -2.85 9.83
C VAL A 193 1.92 -4.28 9.72
N GLU A 194 1.74 -5.06 10.77
CA GLU A 194 2.31 -6.39 10.85
C GLU A 194 1.32 -7.44 11.34
N GLN A 195 1.53 -8.68 10.85
CA GLN A 195 0.82 -9.85 11.33
C GLN A 195 1.75 -11.04 11.49
N LEU A 196 1.41 -11.92 12.43
CA LEU A 196 2.15 -13.15 12.68
C LEU A 196 1.66 -14.26 11.76
N LEU A 197 2.58 -14.84 10.99
CA LEU A 197 2.36 -16.07 10.25
C LEU A 197 2.97 -17.22 11.06
N LYS A 198 2.09 -18.13 11.51
CA LYS A 198 2.51 -19.36 12.20
C LYS A 198 2.85 -20.44 11.19
N LEU A 199 4.01 -21.06 11.38
CA LEU A 199 4.62 -22.07 10.54
C LEU A 199 4.95 -23.35 11.33
N PRO A 200 3.95 -24.11 11.80
CA PRO A 200 4.19 -25.46 12.33
C PRO A 200 4.92 -26.35 11.34
N GLU A 201 5.72 -27.27 11.88
CA GLU A 201 6.36 -28.32 11.09
C GLU A 201 5.35 -29.35 10.62
N TYR A 202 5.49 -29.76 9.36
CA TYR A 202 4.69 -30.82 8.78
C TYR A 202 5.47 -31.48 7.63
N CYS A 203 5.46 -32.81 7.58
CA CYS A 203 5.81 -33.56 6.37
C CYS A 203 4.60 -34.40 5.97
N PRO A 204 4.03 -34.20 4.76
CA PRO A 204 3.14 -35.21 4.21
C PRO A 204 3.96 -36.49 3.96
N HIS A 205 3.42 -37.63 4.40
CA HIS A 205 3.96 -38.96 4.12
C HIS A 205 3.49 -39.44 2.75
#